data_AF-A0A835YZK8-F1
#
_entry.id   AF-A0A835YZK8-F1
#
_cell.length_a   1.000
_cell.length_b   1.000
_cell.length_c   1.000
_cell.angle_alpha   90.00
_cell.angle_beta   90.00
_cell.angle_gamma   90.00
#
_symmetry.space_group_name_H-M   'P 1'
#
loop_
_entity.id
_entity.type
_entity.pdbx_description
1 polymer ?
#
loop_
_entity_poly.entity_id
_entity_poly.type
_entity_poly.pdbx_seq_one_letter_code
_entity_poly.pdbx_strand_id
1 'polypeptide(L)'
;MRLRPKDDQHVISQLDTVELLSGEGRAPFVAQVEALWEERGTGQWKVRTRWYYRPEDLPASVLAAYPLGRALPNEVFLSGERDDNDVQSILGRVAVARVDG
;
A
#
# COMPACT_ATOMS: atom_id res chain seq x y z
N MET A 1 -14.28 -3.25 10.69
CA MET A 1 -15.10 -3.09 9.47
C MET A 1 -14.43 -3.83 8.32
N ARG A 2 -15.16 -4.27 7.30
CA ARG A 2 -14.70 -5.25 6.30
C ARG A 2 -15.23 -4.84 4.91
N LEU A 3 -14.35 -4.66 3.93
CA LEU A 3 -14.72 -4.33 2.55
C LEU A 3 -14.71 -5.58 1.67
N ARG A 4 -15.64 -5.69 0.72
CA ARG A 4 -15.66 -6.76 -0.29
C ARG A 4 -15.58 -6.13 -1.69
N PRO A 5 -14.45 -6.22 -2.40
CA PRO A 5 -14.40 -5.85 -3.80
C PRO A 5 -15.36 -6.73 -4.61
N LYS A 6 -15.93 -6.21 -5.70
CA LYS A 6 -16.98 -6.89 -6.47
C LYS A 6 -16.52 -8.21 -7.09
N ASP A 7 -15.24 -8.30 -7.44
CA ASP A 7 -14.65 -9.44 -8.17
C ASP A 7 -13.59 -10.19 -7.33
N ASP A 8 -13.39 -9.79 -6.08
CA ASP A 8 -12.49 -10.47 -5.13
C ASP A 8 -13.32 -11.07 -3.99
N GLN A 9 -13.18 -12.38 -3.78
CA GLN A 9 -13.82 -13.05 -2.64
C GLN A 9 -13.18 -12.63 -1.30
N HIS A 10 -12.03 -11.95 -1.34
CA HIS A 10 -11.34 -11.53 -0.15
C HIS A 10 -11.92 -10.26 0.46
N VAL A 11 -12.04 -10.30 1.78
CA VAL A 11 -12.46 -9.16 2.56
C VAL A 11 -11.22 -8.35 2.96
N ILE A 12 -11.17 -7.07 2.59
CA ILE A 12 -10.09 -6.16 3.02
C ILE A 12 -10.40 -5.62 4.42
N SER A 13 -9.39 -5.64 5.28
CA SER A 13 -9.46 -5.29 6.68
C SER A 13 -8.17 -4.60 7.17
N GLN A 14 -8.15 -4.14 8.42
CA GLN A 14 -6.94 -3.57 9.01
C GLN A 14 -5.79 -4.59 8.99
N LEU A 15 -4.57 -4.08 8.79
CA LEU A 15 -3.32 -4.83 8.65
C LEU A 15 -3.14 -5.59 7.34
N ASP A 16 -4.19 -5.72 6.51
CA ASP A 16 -4.01 -6.20 5.14
C ASP A 16 -3.10 -5.24 4.37
N THR A 17 -2.29 -5.78 3.47
CA THR A 17 -1.55 -4.99 2.48
C THR A 17 -2.32 -5.00 1.17
N VAL A 18 -2.43 -3.84 0.54
CA VAL A 18 -3.22 -3.64 -0.67
C VAL A 18 -2.43 -2.88 -1.71
N GLU A 19 -2.80 -3.08 -2.97
CA GLU A 19 -2.40 -2.22 -4.07
C GLU A 19 -3.43 -1.11 -4.28
N LEU A 20 -2.95 0.12 -4.48
CA LEU A 20 -3.77 1.27 -4.81
C LEU A 20 -3.42 1.79 -6.20
N LEU A 21 -4.42 2.27 -6.93
CA LEU A 21 -4.27 2.92 -8.23
C LEU A 21 -3.17 3.98 -8.17
N SER A 22 -2.20 3.83 -9.09
CA SER A 22 -1.23 4.87 -9.42
C SER A 22 -1.64 5.54 -10.73
N GLY A 23 -1.15 6.76 -10.97
CA GLY A 23 -1.35 7.46 -12.25
C GLY A 23 -0.90 6.62 -13.47
N GLU A 24 -1.35 7.02 -14.66
CA GLU A 24 -1.14 6.29 -15.91
C GLU A 24 0.35 5.96 -16.15
N GLY A 25 0.61 4.70 -16.54
CA GLY A 25 1.97 4.21 -16.83
C GLY A 25 2.85 3.94 -15.61
N ARG A 26 2.33 4.09 -14.38
CA ARG A 26 3.05 3.75 -13.14
C ARG A 26 2.57 2.43 -12.56
N ALA A 27 3.44 1.77 -11.81
CA ALA A 27 3.07 0.60 -11.02
C ALA A 27 2.21 1.02 -9.81
N PRO A 28 1.20 0.22 -9.41
CA PRO A 28 0.35 0.51 -8.26
C PRO A 28 1.13 0.85 -7.01
N PHE A 29 0.60 1.71 -6.15
CA PHE A 29 1.18 1.91 -4.82
C PHE A 29 0.90 0.70 -3.93
N VAL A 30 1.82 0.37 -3.02
CA VAL A 30 1.62 -0.70 -2.04
C VAL A 30 1.48 -0.08 -0.66
N ALA A 31 0.47 -0.46 0.10
CA ALA A 31 0.21 0.12 1.41
C ALA A 31 -0.43 -0.85 2.40
N GLN A 32 -0.13 -0.70 3.68
CA GLN A 32 -0.83 -1.41 4.76
C GLN A 32 -2.07 -0.61 5.17
N VAL A 33 -3.21 -1.27 5.30
CA VAL A 33 -4.43 -0.66 5.81
C VAL A 33 -4.32 -0.44 7.33
N GLU A 34 -4.40 0.81 7.76
CA GLU A 34 -4.45 1.17 9.19
C GLU A 34 -5.88 1.37 9.68
N ALA A 35 -6.80 1.88 8.85
CA ALA A 35 -8.21 2.08 9.23
C ALA A 35 -9.16 2.11 8.03
N LEU A 36 -10.44 1.84 8.28
CA LEU A 36 -11.54 1.86 7.31
C LEU A 36 -12.75 2.54 7.95
N TRP A 37 -13.32 3.55 7.30
CA TRP A 37 -14.50 4.25 7.80
C TRP A 37 -15.36 4.82 6.66
N GLU A 38 -16.62 5.10 6.98
CA GLU A 38 -17.50 5.92 6.16
C GLU A 38 -17.34 7.38 6.59
N GLU A 39 -17.01 8.26 5.65
CA GLU A 39 -16.87 9.69 5.91
C GLU A 39 -18.23 10.33 6.19
N ARG A 40 -18.31 11.03 7.33
CA ARG A 40 -19.56 11.68 7.74
C ARG A 40 -19.91 12.81 6.77
N GLY A 41 -21.12 12.75 6.22
CA GLY A 41 -21.69 13.80 5.37
C GLY A 41 -21.69 13.44 3.89
N THR A 42 -20.65 12.75 3.40
CA THR A 42 -20.58 12.27 2.02
C THR A 42 -21.05 10.82 1.89
N GLY A 43 -20.94 10.03 2.95
CA GLY A 43 -21.18 8.58 2.90
C GLY A 43 -20.10 7.82 2.10
N GLN A 44 -19.01 8.50 1.72
CA GLN A 44 -17.92 7.89 0.98
C GLN A 44 -17.07 7.01 1.89
N TRP A 45 -16.70 5.84 1.39
CA TRP A 45 -15.81 4.94 2.12
C TRP A 45 -14.35 5.34 1.92
N LYS A 46 -13.68 5.58 3.04
CA LYS A 46 -12.27 5.97 3.10
C LYS A 46 -11.43 4.86 3.75
N VAL A 47 -10.16 4.85 3.39
CA VAL A 47 -9.14 3.97 3.94
C VAL A 47 -7.93 4.80 4.35
N ARG A 48 -7.45 4.62 5.58
CA ARG A 48 -6.15 5.13 5.98
C ARG A 48 -5.12 4.07 5.71
N THR A 49 -4.06 4.45 5.03
CA THR A 49 -2.98 3.54 4.68
C THR A 49 -1.64 4.05 5.18
N ARG A 50 -0.71 3.11 5.39
CA ARG A 50 0.70 3.37 5.61
C ARG A 50 1.50 2.85 4.44
N TRP A 51 2.30 3.72 3.81
CA TRP A 51 2.89 3.43 2.51
C TRP A 51 4.11 2.50 2.60
N TYR A 52 4.28 1.68 1.56
CA TYR A 52 5.55 1.06 1.24
C TYR A 52 6.18 1.75 0.03
N TYR A 53 7.49 1.99 0.07
CA TYR A 53 8.25 2.47 -1.08
C TYR A 53 8.99 1.36 -1.78
N ARG A 54 9.14 1.49 -3.09
CA ARG A 54 10.06 0.68 -3.88
C ARG A 54 11.47 1.27 -3.78
N PRO A 55 12.53 0.48 -4.06
CA PRO A 55 13.90 1.00 -4.06
C PRO A 55 14.07 2.30 -4.85
N GLU A 56 13.47 2.40 -6.03
CA GLU A 56 13.53 3.57 -6.91
C GLU A 56 12.91 4.85 -6.33
N ASP A 57 12.01 4.72 -5.35
CA ASP A 57 11.33 5.84 -4.69
C ASP A 57 12.01 6.25 -3.37
N LEU A 58 13.04 5.53 -2.94
CA LEU A 58 13.73 5.82 -1.69
C LEU A 58 14.55 7.12 -1.76
N PRO A 59 14.64 7.89 -0.66
CA PRO A 59 15.53 9.03 -0.57
C PRO A 59 16.99 8.62 -0.86
N ALA A 60 17.76 9.50 -1.51
CA ALA A 60 19.16 9.25 -1.84
C ALA A 60 20.01 8.85 -0.62
N SER A 61 19.68 9.35 0.57
CA SER A 61 20.34 8.99 1.84
C SER A 61 20.12 7.52 2.22
N VAL A 62 18.94 6.96 1.93
CA VAL A 62 18.64 5.54 2.17
C VAL A 62 19.30 4.68 1.09
N LEU A 63 19.24 5.12 -0.18
CA LEU A 63 19.89 4.45 -1.29
C LEU A 63 21.41 4.33 -1.12
N ALA A 64 22.07 5.33 -0.51
CA ALA A 64 23.51 5.28 -0.24
C ALA A 64 23.92 4.15 0.71
N ALA A 65 23.02 3.76 1.63
CA ALA A 65 23.22 2.64 2.54
C ALA A 65 22.70 1.31 1.97
N TYR A 66 21.98 1.36 0.85
CA TYR A 66 21.32 0.21 0.25
C TYR A 66 22.24 -0.48 -0.76
N PRO A 67 22.53 -1.79 -0.60
CA PRO A 67 23.40 -2.50 -1.52
C PRO A 67 22.66 -2.72 -2.85
N LEU A 68 22.82 -1.79 -3.80
CA LEU A 68 22.16 -1.80 -5.12
C LEU A 68 22.31 -3.12 -5.89
N GLY A 69 23.39 -3.88 -5.64
CA GLY A 69 23.60 -5.22 -6.23
C GLY A 69 22.80 -6.36 -5.60
N ARG A 70 21.96 -6.09 -4.60
CA ARG A 70 21.13 -7.08 -3.89
C ARG A 70 19.63 -6.77 -3.89
N ALA A 71 19.22 -5.69 -4.57
CA ALA A 71 17.81 -5.31 -4.61
C ALA A 71 16.96 -6.42 -5.26
N LEU A 72 15.92 -6.88 -4.55
CA LEU A 72 15.01 -7.86 -5.11
C LEU A 72 13.97 -7.15 -6.01
N PRO A 73 13.52 -7.78 -7.12
CA PRO A 73 12.59 -7.15 -8.07
C PRO A 73 11.24 -6.69 -7.49
N ASN A 74 10.83 -7.18 -6.31
CA ASN A 74 9.59 -6.83 -5.62
C ASN A 74 9.84 -6.37 -4.17
N GLU A 75 11.04 -5.86 -3.90
CA GLU A 75 11.38 -5.37 -2.58
C GLU A 75 10.61 -4.08 -2.27
N VAL A 76 10.13 -3.97 -1.04
CA VAL A 76 9.38 -2.80 -0.59
C VAL A 76 9.74 -2.45 0.84
N PHE A 77 9.73 -1.16 1.16
CA PHE A 77 10.15 -0.62 2.46
C PHE A 77 9.01 0.11 3.12
N LEU A 78 8.60 -0.35 4.31
CA LEU A 78 7.55 0.31 5.07
C LEU A 78 7.99 1.70 5.52
N SER A 79 7.31 2.74 5.07
CA SER A 79 7.61 4.14 5.42
C SER A 79 6.90 4.55 6.72
N GLY A 80 7.13 5.79 7.17
CA GLY A 80 6.33 6.41 8.24
C GLY A 80 5.11 7.18 7.76
N GLU A 81 4.96 7.32 6.44
CA GLU A 81 3.96 8.18 5.81
C GLU A 81 2.59 7.52 5.75
N ARG A 82 1.55 8.34 5.92
CA ARG A 82 0.15 7.92 6.00
C ARG A 82 -0.72 8.87 5.23
N ASP A 83 -1.69 8.31 4.51
CA ASP A 83 -2.72 9.09 3.82
C ASP A 83 -4.08 8.42 3.93
N ASP A 84 -5.11 9.25 3.77
CA ASP A 84 -6.50 8.82 3.66
C ASP A 84 -6.90 8.81 2.18
N ASN A 85 -7.30 7.64 1.68
CA ASN A 85 -7.64 7.40 0.28
C ASN A 85 -9.11 6.96 0.14
N ASP A 86 -9.67 7.11 -1.05
CA ASP A 86 -10.94 6.49 -1.39
C ASP A 86 -10.78 4.98 -1.52
N VAL A 87 -11.71 4.21 -0.95
CA VAL A 87 -11.68 2.74 -1.07
C VAL A 87 -11.72 2.27 -2.53
N GLN A 88 -12.31 3.07 -3.42
CA GLN A 88 -12.36 2.79 -4.86
C GLN A 88 -10.98 2.80 -5.53
N SER A 89 -9.97 3.36 -4.88
CA SER A 89 -8.59 3.31 -5.37
C SER A 89 -7.92 1.95 -5.15
N ILE A 90 -8.49 1.08 -4.30
CA ILE A 90 -7.91 -0.24 -4.02
C ILE A 90 -8.12 -1.18 -5.22
N LEU A 91 -7.01 -1.72 -5.72
CA LEU A 91 -6.99 -2.70 -6.81
C LEU A 91 -7.14 -4.14 -6.30
N GLY A 92 -6.61 -4.44 -5.12
CA GLY A 92 -6.68 -5.77 -4.54
C GLY A 92 -5.73 -5.93 -3.35
N ARG A 93 -5.83 -7.08 -2.68
CA ARG A 93 -4.94 -7.44 -1.58
C ARG A 93 -3.66 -8.08 -2.13
N VAL A 94 -2.53 -7.76 -1.52
CA VAL A 94 -1.22 -8.38 -1.79
C VAL A 94 -0.59 -8.90 -0.50
N ALA A 95 0.35 -9.84 -0.63
CA ALA A 95 1.11 -10.35 0.49
C ALA A 95 2.49 -9.69 0.52
N VAL A 96 2.86 -9.10 1.65
CA VAL A 96 4.23 -8.64 1.92
C VAL A 96 4.84 -9.54 2.98
N ALA A 97 5.92 -10.22 2.63
CA ALA A 97 6.71 -11.02 3.55
C ALA A 97 7.91 -10.20 4.03
N ARG A 98 8.30 -10.40 5.29
CA ARG A 98 9.62 -9.95 5.75
C ARG A 98 10.66 -10.90 5.21
N VAL A 99 11.74 -10.34 4.66
CA VAL A 99 12.95 -11.11 4.37
C VAL A 99 13.80 -11.03 5.63
N ASP A 100 13.97 -12.16 6.30
CA ASP A 100 14.96 -12.26 7.37
C ASP A 100 16.34 -12.21 6.71
N GLY A 101 17.13 -11.20 7.07
CA GLY A 101 18.48 -10.97 6.54
C GLY A 101 19.57 -11.75 7.26
#